data_AF-A0A212JT45-F1
#
_entry.id   AF-A0A212JT45-F1
#
_cell.length_a   1.000
_cell.length_b   1.000
_cell.length_c   1.000
_cell.angle_alpha   90.00
_cell.angle_beta   90.00
_cell.angle_gamma   90.00
#
_symmetry.space_group_name_H-M   'P 1'
#
loop_
_entity.id
_entity.type
_entity.pdbx_description
1 polymer ?
#
loop_
_entity_poly.entity_id
_entity_poly.type
_entity_poly.pdbx_seq_one_letter_code
_entity_poly.pdbx_strand_id
1 'polypeptide(L)'
;MTSVDIENLFEYLKIHHEHNPKVHNRLLMKAWLELLEPYAPADVKAALIATMRESRHFPDCQDVAVKCAQTAATQSAPQTPAQPSRASIEEFHATYRRLKEEGKI
;
A
#
# COMPACT_ATOMS: atom_id res chain seq x y z
N MET A 1 -9.56 -11.42 3.14
CA MET A 1 -9.15 -12.53 2.23
C MET A 1 -9.90 -13.82 2.57
N THR A 2 -10.15 -14.73 1.63
CA THR A 2 -10.72 -16.07 1.89
C THR A 2 -9.76 -17.21 1.52
N SER A 3 -10.09 -18.45 1.91
CA SER A 3 -9.30 -19.64 1.51
C SER A 3 -9.21 -19.78 -0.01
N VAL A 4 -10.30 -19.50 -0.73
CA VAL A 4 -10.35 -19.57 -2.20
C VAL A 4 -9.43 -18.50 -2.82
N ASP A 5 -9.38 -17.31 -2.23
CA ASP A 5 -8.49 -16.25 -2.71
C ASP A 5 -7.01 -16.63 -2.57
N ILE A 6 -6.64 -17.29 -1.47
CA ILE A 6 -5.28 -17.78 -1.24
C ILE A 6 -4.94 -18.93 -2.19
N GLU A 7 -5.85 -19.85 -2.45
CA GLU A 7 -5.64 -20.91 -3.45
C GLU A 7 -5.40 -20.31 -4.84
N ASN A 8 -6.22 -19.32 -5.25
CA ASN A 8 -6.02 -18.60 -6.51
C ASN A 8 -4.67 -17.85 -6.56
N LEU A 9 -4.23 -17.29 -5.42
CA LEU A 9 -2.93 -16.62 -5.31
C LEU A 9 -1.77 -17.60 -5.51
N PHE A 10 -1.87 -18.81 -4.96
CA PHE A 10 -0.85 -19.85 -5.11
C PHE A 10 -0.86 -20.50 -6.49
N GLU A 11 -2.02 -20.64 -7.14
CA GLU A 11 -2.10 -21.02 -8.55
C GLU A 11 -1.41 -19.95 -9.44
N TYR A 12 -1.56 -18.66 -9.12
CA TYR A 12 -0.79 -17.61 -9.79
C TYR A 12 0.72 -17.76 -9.56
N LEU A 13 1.15 -18.04 -8.32
CA LEU A 13 2.56 -18.28 -8.01
C LEU A 13 3.12 -19.51 -8.73
N LYS A 14 2.31 -20.54 -8.94
CA LYS A 14 2.70 -21.75 -9.67
C LYS A 14 3.05 -21.45 -11.13
N ILE A 15 2.37 -20.51 -11.78
CA ILE A 15 2.70 -20.08 -13.15
C ILE A 15 4.11 -19.47 -13.21
N HIS A 16 4.52 -18.74 -12.17
CA HIS A 16 5.80 -18.04 -12.13
C HIS A 16 6.94 -18.87 -11.49
N HIS A 17 6.61 -19.83 -10.63
CA HIS A 17 7.54 -20.64 -9.84
C HIS A 17 7.18 -22.13 -9.89
N GLU A 18 6.89 -22.67 -11.09
CA GLU A 18 6.38 -24.04 -11.30
C GLU A 18 7.20 -25.12 -10.55
N HIS A 19 8.52 -24.99 -10.53
CA HIS A 19 9.41 -25.97 -9.89
C HIS A 19 9.58 -25.78 -8.38
N ASN A 20 8.96 -24.77 -7.76
CA ASN A 20 9.17 -24.48 -6.35
C ASN A 20 8.21 -25.30 -5.47
N PRO A 21 8.70 -26.18 -4.59
CA PRO A 21 7.85 -27.02 -3.74
C PRO A 21 6.93 -26.22 -2.79
N LYS A 22 7.26 -24.95 -2.53
CA LYS A 22 6.45 -24.06 -1.69
C LYS A 22 5.08 -23.75 -2.29
N VAL A 23 4.90 -23.81 -3.62
CA VAL A 23 3.60 -23.54 -4.28
C VAL A 23 2.54 -24.60 -3.96
N HIS A 24 2.94 -25.79 -3.52
CA HIS A 24 2.04 -26.90 -3.17
C HIS A 24 1.92 -27.11 -1.66
N ASN A 25 2.57 -26.28 -0.85
CA ASN A 25 2.61 -26.46 0.59
C ASN A 25 1.33 -25.91 1.25
N ARG A 26 0.45 -26.81 1.70
CA ARG A 26 -0.82 -26.46 2.35
C ARG A 26 -0.64 -25.76 3.70
N LEU A 27 0.43 -26.04 4.44
CA LEU A 27 0.73 -25.34 5.69
C LEU A 27 1.13 -23.89 5.39
N LEU A 28 1.89 -23.67 4.32
CA LEU A 28 2.27 -22.34 3.88
C LEU A 28 1.04 -21.54 3.44
N MET A 29 0.13 -22.14 2.67
CA MET A 29 -1.15 -21.50 2.30
C MET A 29 -1.96 -21.08 3.54
N LYS A 30 -2.03 -21.93 4.57
CA LYS A 30 -2.72 -21.57 5.83
C LYS A 30 -2.06 -20.40 6.54
N ALA A 31 -0.73 -20.41 6.67
CA ALA A 31 0.00 -19.31 7.29
C ALA A 31 -0.19 -17.99 6.52
N TRP A 32 -0.23 -18.05 5.19
CA TRP A 32 -0.54 -16.90 4.35
C TRP A 32 -1.97 -16.41 4.56
N LEU A 33 -2.94 -17.32 4.66
CA LEU A 33 -4.32 -16.96 4.94
C LEU A 33 -4.45 -16.24 6.29
N GLU A 34 -3.88 -16.79 7.36
CA GLU A 34 -3.96 -16.18 8.70
C GLU A 34 -3.32 -14.78 8.72
N LEU A 35 -2.18 -14.60 8.04
CA LEU A 35 -1.51 -13.31 8.00
C LEU A 35 -2.24 -12.29 7.10
N LEU A 36 -2.83 -12.77 6.00
CA LEU A 36 -3.41 -11.92 4.96
C LEU A 36 -4.94 -11.76 5.08
N GLU A 37 -5.58 -12.47 6.02
CA GLU A 37 -7.00 -12.37 6.35
C GLU A 37 -7.52 -10.93 6.43
N PRO A 38 -6.84 -9.99 7.14
CA PRO A 38 -7.34 -8.63 7.30
C PRO A 38 -7.25 -7.77 6.03
N TYR A 39 -6.53 -8.21 5.00
CA TYR A 39 -6.33 -7.43 3.77
C TYR A 39 -7.32 -7.85 2.67
N ALA A 40 -7.62 -6.90 1.78
CA ALA A 40 -8.46 -7.17 0.61
C ALA A 40 -7.68 -8.01 -0.43
N PRO A 41 -8.35 -8.91 -1.17
CA PRO A 41 -7.69 -9.73 -2.19
C PRO A 41 -6.98 -8.92 -3.27
N ALA A 42 -7.55 -7.76 -3.64
CA ALA A 42 -6.97 -6.86 -4.63
C ALA A 42 -5.63 -6.26 -4.17
N ASP A 43 -5.57 -5.80 -2.92
CA ASP A 43 -4.37 -5.19 -2.35
C ASP A 43 -3.23 -6.19 -2.19
N VAL A 44 -3.56 -7.41 -1.76
CA VAL A 44 -2.59 -8.51 -1.64
C VAL A 44 -2.05 -8.92 -3.01
N LYS A 45 -2.91 -9.00 -4.03
CA LYS A 45 -2.44 -9.31 -5.39
C LYS A 45 -1.50 -8.22 -5.91
N ALA A 46 -1.81 -6.96 -5.67
CA ALA A 46 -0.96 -5.84 -6.06
C ALA A 46 0.40 -5.87 -5.32
N ALA A 47 0.37 -6.09 -4.00
CA ALA A 47 1.58 -6.22 -3.18
C ALA A 47 2.44 -7.43 -3.57
N LEU A 48 1.82 -8.57 -3.91
CA LEU A 48 2.50 -9.75 -4.40
C LEU A 48 3.22 -9.45 -5.73
N ILE A 49 2.53 -8.83 -6.69
CA ILE A 49 3.12 -8.47 -7.98
C ILE A 49 4.28 -7.49 -7.78
N ALA A 50 4.16 -6.52 -6.86
CA ALA A 50 5.26 -5.61 -6.53
C ALA A 50 6.47 -6.38 -5.98
N THR A 51 6.25 -7.27 -5.02
CA THR A 51 7.30 -8.13 -4.44
C THR A 51 8.02 -8.96 -5.50
N MET A 52 7.27 -9.55 -6.43
CA MET A 52 7.82 -10.35 -7.54
C MET A 52 8.57 -9.51 -8.58
N ARG A 53 8.27 -8.21 -8.72
CA ARG A 53 9.03 -7.30 -9.58
C ARG A 53 10.38 -6.92 -8.97
N GLU A 54 10.44 -6.81 -7.65
CA GLU A 54 11.67 -6.47 -6.92
C GLU A 54 12.62 -7.67 -6.80
N SER A 55 12.08 -8.90 -6.72
CA SER A 55 12.87 -10.11 -6.54
C SER A 55 12.32 -11.28 -7.35
N ARG A 56 13.24 -12.01 -8.01
CA ARG A 56 12.92 -13.24 -8.74
C ARG A 56 12.77 -14.47 -7.83
N HIS A 57 12.96 -14.28 -6.52
CA HIS A 57 12.78 -15.33 -5.52
C HIS A 57 11.31 -15.56 -5.22
N PHE A 58 11.01 -16.71 -4.60
CA PHE A 58 9.67 -16.98 -4.12
C PHE A 58 9.29 -15.94 -3.04
N PRO A 59 8.16 -15.24 -3.19
CA PRO A 59 7.78 -14.17 -2.27
C PRO A 59 7.54 -14.70 -0.86
N ASP A 60 7.88 -13.90 0.14
CA ASP A 60 7.58 -14.19 1.54
C ASP A 60 6.25 -13.55 1.96
N CYS A 61 5.48 -14.22 2.83
CA CYS A 61 4.18 -13.69 3.28
C CYS A 61 4.34 -12.39 4.08
N GLN A 62 5.43 -12.24 4.84
CA GLN A 62 5.68 -11.05 5.63
C GLN A 62 5.97 -9.84 4.73
N ASP A 63 6.79 -10.03 3.68
CA ASP A 63 7.08 -8.96 2.72
C ASP A 63 5.80 -8.46 2.02
N VAL A 64 4.92 -9.39 1.64
CA VAL A 64 3.62 -9.05 1.04
C VAL A 64 2.73 -8.32 2.05
N ALA A 65 2.64 -8.78 3.29
CA ALA A 65 1.85 -8.13 4.34
C ALA A 65 2.36 -6.71 4.67
N VAL A 66 3.68 -6.52 4.71
CA VAL A 66 4.30 -5.19 4.90
C VAL A 66 3.91 -4.25 3.77
N LYS A 67 3.96 -4.70 2.52
CA LYS A 67 3.53 -3.88 1.37
C LYS A 67 2.04 -3.57 1.41
N CYS A 68 1.19 -4.52 1.79
CA CYS A 68 -0.23 -4.26 2.01
C CYS A 68 -0.48 -3.20 3.08
N ALA A 69 0.26 -3.27 4.20
CA ALA A 69 0.18 -2.28 5.26
C ALA A 69 0.64 -0.89 4.81
N GLN A 70 1.69 -0.80 3.97
CA GLN A 70 2.16 0.46 3.40
C GLN A 70 1.12 1.10 2.46
N THR A 71 0.46 0.31 1.62
CA THR A 71 -0.63 0.81 0.77
C THR A 71 -1.84 1.25 1.59
N ALA A 72 -2.20 0.52 2.64
CA ALA A 72 -3.29 0.89 3.55
C ALA A 72 -2.97 2.18 4.34
N ALA A 73 -1.72 2.34 4.80
CA ALA A 73 -1.26 3.56 5.48
C ALA A 73 -1.25 4.77 4.52
N THR A 74 -0.90 4.54 3.25
CA THR A 74 -0.93 5.59 2.21
C THR A 74 -2.37 6.00 1.89
N GLN A 75 -3.33 5.07 1.90
CA GLN A 75 -4.76 5.35 1.70
C GLN A 75 -5.41 6.01 2.93
N SER A 76 -4.88 5.77 4.13
CA SER A 76 -5.38 6.35 5.39
C SER A 76 -4.78 7.72 5.70
N ALA A 77 -3.72 8.13 4.99
CA ALA A 77 -3.22 9.49 5.03
C ALA A 77 -4.17 10.35 4.16
N PRO A 78 -4.85 11.37 4.71
CA PRO A 78 -5.53 12.35 3.89
C PRO A 78 -4.47 13.13 3.11
N GLN A 79 -4.12 12.64 1.91
CA GLN A 79 -3.39 13.42 0.92
C GLN A 79 -4.37 14.42 0.30
N THR A 80 -4.79 15.40 1.09
CA THR A 80 -5.14 16.71 0.57
C THR A 80 -4.02 17.62 1.07
N PRO A 81 -3.12 18.15 0.21
CA PRO A 81 -2.57 19.45 0.53
C PRO A 81 -3.79 20.35 0.60
N ALA A 82 -4.27 20.66 1.81
CA ALA A 82 -5.41 21.53 2.00
C ALA A 82 -5.12 22.80 1.22
N GLN A 83 -5.77 22.95 0.07
CA GLN A 83 -5.60 24.13 -0.75
C GLN A 83 -6.03 25.28 0.16
N PRO A 84 -5.15 26.25 0.45
CA PRO A 84 -5.48 27.30 1.40
C PRO A 84 -6.78 27.96 0.94
N SER A 85 -7.76 28.02 1.84
CA SER A 85 -9.06 28.59 1.54
C SER A 85 -8.88 30.01 0.99
N ARG A 86 -9.79 30.48 0.13
CA ARG A 86 -9.73 31.86 -0.39
C ARG A 86 -9.62 32.89 0.73
N ALA A 87 -10.28 32.64 1.86
CA ALA A 87 -10.20 33.49 3.05
C ALA A 87 -8.78 33.55 3.64
N SER A 88 -8.09 32.41 3.78
CA SER A 88 -6.71 32.37 4.27
C SER A 88 -5.71 33.07 3.34
N ILE A 89 -5.94 32.99 2.02
CA ILE A 89 -5.12 33.72 1.03
C ILE A 89 -5.36 35.24 1.15
N GLU A 90 -6.60 35.66 1.36
CA GLU A 90 -6.96 37.07 1.51
C GLU A 90 -6.40 37.67 2.81
N GLU A 91 -6.45 36.95 3.92
CA GLU A 91 -5.83 37.36 5.19
C GLU A 91 -4.31 37.50 5.07
N PHE A 92 -3.66 36.55 4.38
CA PHE A 92 -2.23 36.62 4.13
C PHE A 92 -1.87 37.87 3.30
N HIS A 93 -2.62 38.14 2.22
CA HIS A 93 -2.40 39.32 1.39
C HIS A 93 -2.67 40.64 2.12
N ALA A 94 -3.69 40.68 2.99
CA ALA A 94 -3.98 41.85 3.81
C ALA A 94 -2.87 42.11 4.83
N THR A 95 -2.39 41.06 5.49
CA THR A 95 -1.30 41.14 6.47
C THR A 95 0.00 41.56 5.80
N TYR A 96 0.32 40.97 4.63
CA TYR A 96 1.51 41.30 3.87
C TYR A 96 1.52 42.76 3.40
N ARG A 97 0.37 43.25 2.91
CA ARG A 97 0.23 44.66 2.49
C ARG A 97 0.49 45.61 3.66
N ARG A 98 -0.10 45.32 4.82
CA ARG A 98 0.08 46.11 6.04
C ARG A 98 1.53 46.16 6.50
N LEU A 99 2.23 45.02 6.52
CA LEU A 99 3.64 44.97 6.93
C LEU A 99 4.55 45.76 5.97
N LYS A 100 4.23 45.74 4.66
CA LYS A 100 4.92 46.53 3.64
C LYS A 100 4.68 48.04 3.82
N GLU A 101 3.45 48.42 4.16
CA GLU A 101 3.09 49.83 4.44
C GLU A 101 3.73 50.33 5.76
N GLU A 102 3.91 49.45 6.75
CA GLU A 102 4.61 49.73 8.00
C GLU A 102 6.15 49.71 7.86
N GLY A 103 6.69 49.39 6.67
CA GLY A 103 8.14 49.33 6.42
C GLY A 103 8.88 48.22 7.18
N LYS A 104 8.16 47.19 7.62
CA LYS A 104 8.70 46.06 8.40
C LYS A 104 9.21 44.91 7.53
N ILE A 105 8.89 44.93 6.23
CA ILE A 105 9.35 44.02 5.18
C ILE A 105 9.48 44.76 3.85
#